data_AF-A0A7V9VJ52-F1
#
_entry.id   AF-A0A7V9VJ52-F1
#
_cell.length_a   1.000
_cell.length_b   1.000
_cell.length_c   1.000
_cell.angle_alpha   90.00
_cell.angle_beta   90.00
_cell.angle_gamma   90.00
#
_symmetry.space_group_name_H-M   'P 1'
#
loop_
_entity.id
_entity.type
_entity.pdbx_description
1 polymer ?
#
loop_
_entity_poly.entity_id
_entity_poly.type
_entity_poly.pdbx_seq_one_letter_code
_entity_poly.pdbx_strand_id
1 'polypeptide(L)'
;ANITTPALNLRGMVYDMARRVFRAAEVTGSKQILFELARSETGYTDQRPGEYVSVVLAAAIKEGYTGPVMIQGDHYQADVGKYADDPEAEIRSVRELAIEAIQAGYGNIDIDASTLVDLSRESLLDQQRENYVHTAELTRAIREAEPEGVTISIGGEIGEVGKENSTVQDLEAFMSGYQQEMERLSEEAGRRLVGISKISVQTGTSHGGVMMPDGTMQQVSVDFGTLTSLSAASKDQYGLGGAVQHGASTLPETAFGTFAESDAVEVHLATGFQNIIYDHPAFPEALKQRIYGHLAEHRASERKPDENDDQFYYKTRKRGFGPFKKELWLLPQEVRTSIGDALQERFELMMRELRIANNANLVDQHIRRVDVAVPAPSPLTRAE
;
A
#
# COMPACT_ATOMS: atom_id res chain seq x y z
N ALA A 1 2.33 -8.75 21.76
CA ALA A 1 1.27 -7.73 21.90
C ALA A 1 0.62 -7.60 20.55
N ASN A 2 -0.71 -7.57 20.48
CA ASN A 2 -1.38 -7.39 19.20
C ASN A 2 -1.25 -5.92 18.80
N ILE A 3 -0.48 -5.67 17.75
CA ILE A 3 -0.15 -4.37 17.18
C ILE A 3 -0.41 -4.44 15.69
N THR A 4 -0.87 -3.35 15.09
CA THR A 4 -1.11 -3.28 13.64
C THR A 4 -0.22 -2.22 13.05
N THR A 5 0.60 -2.58 12.06
CA THR A 5 1.47 -1.62 11.37
C THR A 5 0.64 -0.72 10.46
N PRO A 6 0.67 0.61 10.61
CA PRO A 6 0.09 1.49 9.60
C PRO A 6 0.97 1.52 8.35
N ALA A 7 0.35 1.21 7.22
CA ALA A 7 0.91 1.45 5.90
C ALA A 7 0.26 2.69 5.28
N LEU A 8 1.09 3.69 4.97
CA LEU A 8 0.66 5.05 4.66
C LEU A 8 0.93 5.36 3.19
N ASN A 9 -0.11 5.34 2.36
CA ASN A 9 -0.05 5.79 0.98
C ASN A 9 0.00 7.33 0.92
N LEU A 10 1.21 7.90 0.95
CA LEU A 10 1.40 9.35 0.90
C LEU A 10 1.35 9.82 -0.55
N ARG A 11 0.38 10.69 -0.89
CA ARG A 11 0.13 11.13 -2.27
C ARG A 11 0.03 12.65 -2.38
N GLY A 12 0.52 13.20 -3.49
CA GLY A 12 0.45 14.64 -3.78
C GLY A 12 1.46 15.48 -2.99
N MET A 13 1.31 15.56 -1.67
CA MET A 13 2.17 16.36 -0.78
C MET A 13 3.20 15.49 -0.03
N VAL A 14 3.77 14.49 -0.70
CA VAL A 14 4.54 13.39 -0.06
C VAL A 14 5.63 13.88 0.90
N TYR A 15 6.44 14.86 0.49
CA TYR A 15 7.50 15.40 1.35
C TYR A 15 6.95 15.99 2.64
N ASP A 16 5.94 16.86 2.52
CA ASP A 16 5.34 17.51 3.67
C ASP A 16 4.63 16.51 4.56
N MET A 17 3.87 15.56 3.99
CA MET A 17 3.22 14.47 4.73
C MET A 17 4.23 13.61 5.48
N ALA A 18 5.30 13.17 4.83
CA ALA A 18 6.33 12.31 5.45
C ALA A 18 6.99 13.01 6.65
N ARG A 19 7.25 14.32 6.56
CA ARG A 19 7.74 15.11 7.71
C ARG A 19 6.78 15.06 8.89
N ARG A 20 5.47 15.11 8.63
CA ARG A 20 4.43 15.01 9.67
C ARG A 20 4.34 13.61 10.26
N VAL A 21 4.53 12.58 9.45
CA VAL A 21 4.65 11.20 9.96
C VAL A 21 5.85 11.09 10.91
N PHE A 22 7.03 11.61 10.55
CA PHE A 22 8.20 11.55 11.44
C PHE A 22 8.03 12.34 12.74
N ARG A 23 7.39 13.51 12.70
CA ARG A 23 7.04 14.27 13.92
C ARG A 23 6.06 13.51 14.80
N ALA A 24 5.01 12.94 14.21
CA ALA A 24 4.04 12.12 14.93
C ALA A 24 4.72 10.89 15.56
N ALA A 25 5.65 10.27 14.84
CA ALA A 25 6.43 9.14 15.31
C ALA A 25 7.34 9.51 16.49
N GLU A 26 7.98 10.68 16.46
CA GLU A 26 8.75 11.21 17.59
C GLU A 26 7.86 11.44 18.83
N VAL A 27 6.71 12.09 18.65
CA VAL A 27 5.75 12.37 19.73
C VAL A 27 5.18 11.10 20.36
N THR A 28 4.97 10.05 19.57
CA THR A 28 4.35 8.79 20.03
C THR A 28 5.37 7.72 20.40
N GLY A 29 6.67 7.92 20.12
CA GLY A 29 7.71 6.92 20.32
C GLY A 29 7.61 5.72 19.38
N SER A 30 7.03 5.91 18.18
CA SER A 30 6.80 4.86 17.19
C SER A 30 7.91 4.79 16.14
N LYS A 31 8.25 3.58 15.67
CA LYS A 31 9.17 3.37 14.53
C LYS A 31 8.66 2.37 13.49
N GLN A 32 7.62 1.60 13.80
CA GLN A 32 7.04 0.61 12.88
C GLN A 32 5.95 1.28 12.05
N ILE A 33 6.36 1.96 10.97
CA ILE A 33 5.48 2.69 10.08
C ILE A 33 5.95 2.42 8.66
N LEU A 34 5.04 2.02 7.78
CA LEU A 34 5.34 1.77 6.37
C LEU A 34 4.93 2.99 5.53
N PHE A 35 5.83 3.42 4.66
CA PHE A 35 5.55 4.41 3.63
C PHE A 35 5.38 3.71 2.30
N GLU A 36 4.27 3.95 1.60
CA GLU A 36 3.97 3.18 0.40
C GLU A 36 3.33 3.96 -0.73
N LEU A 37 3.39 3.38 -1.92
CA LEU A 37 2.53 3.70 -3.04
C LEU A 37 2.14 2.39 -3.71
N ALA A 38 0.88 2.29 -4.11
CA ALA A 38 0.48 1.16 -4.95
C ALA A 38 0.95 1.30 -6.40
N ARG A 39 0.97 0.20 -7.17
CA ARG A 39 1.31 0.24 -8.62
C ARG A 39 0.46 1.26 -9.37
N SER A 40 -0.84 1.30 -9.07
CA SER A 40 -1.76 2.28 -9.66
C SER A 40 -1.43 3.73 -9.24
N GLU A 41 -1.00 3.93 -8.00
CA GLU A 41 -0.68 5.23 -7.42
C GLU A 41 0.61 5.81 -7.96
N THR A 42 1.63 4.96 -8.12
CA THR A 42 2.85 5.28 -8.88
C THR A 42 2.50 5.90 -10.24
N GLY A 43 1.51 5.31 -10.94
CA GLY A 43 1.03 5.81 -12.23
C GLY A 43 0.30 7.15 -12.16
N TYR A 44 -0.77 7.27 -11.36
CA TYR A 44 -1.60 8.49 -11.38
C TYR A 44 -0.99 9.68 -10.62
N THR A 45 -0.01 9.43 -9.74
CA THR A 45 0.78 10.50 -9.09
C THR A 45 2.02 10.86 -9.91
N ASP A 46 2.32 10.14 -10.99
CA ASP A 46 3.54 10.27 -11.80
C ASP A 46 4.81 10.18 -10.94
N GLN A 47 4.81 9.30 -9.92
CA GLN A 47 5.86 9.22 -8.89
C GLN A 47 6.44 7.81 -8.83
N ARG A 48 7.58 7.61 -9.52
CA ARG A 48 8.30 6.32 -9.56
C ARG A 48 8.99 6.02 -8.21
N PRO A 49 9.31 4.74 -7.93
CA PRO A 49 9.95 4.31 -6.68
C PRO A 49 11.16 5.17 -6.25
N GLY A 50 12.06 5.50 -7.19
CA GLY A 50 13.23 6.31 -6.89
C GLY A 50 12.91 7.74 -6.41
N GLU A 51 11.88 8.38 -6.99
CA GLU A 51 11.40 9.69 -6.53
C GLU A 51 10.76 9.57 -5.15
N TYR A 52 9.89 8.58 -4.95
CA TYR A 52 9.17 8.37 -3.68
C TYR A 52 10.13 8.16 -2.52
N VAL A 53 11.09 7.23 -2.65
CA VAL A 53 12.10 6.96 -1.62
C VAL A 53 12.92 8.20 -1.32
N SER A 54 13.41 8.89 -2.36
CA SER A 54 14.21 10.11 -2.19
C SER A 54 13.47 11.18 -1.38
N VAL A 55 12.18 11.35 -1.65
CA VAL A 55 11.33 12.32 -0.95
C VAL A 55 11.11 11.93 0.51
N VAL A 56 10.80 10.65 0.78
CA VAL A 56 10.59 10.15 2.15
C VAL A 56 11.88 10.23 2.97
N LEU A 57 13.02 9.84 2.40
CA LEU A 57 14.33 9.93 3.07
C LEU A 57 14.74 11.39 3.32
N ALA A 58 14.48 12.30 2.38
CA ALA A 58 14.72 13.73 2.60
C ALA A 58 13.89 14.28 3.76
N ALA A 59 12.63 13.84 3.90
CA ALA A 59 11.80 14.19 5.04
C ALA A 59 12.35 13.63 6.36
N ALA A 60 12.81 12.38 6.37
CA ALA A 60 13.43 11.75 7.54
C ALA A 60 14.65 12.55 8.01
N ILE A 61 15.55 12.89 7.08
CA ILE A 61 16.74 13.71 7.35
C ILE A 61 16.34 15.09 7.88
N LYS A 62 15.33 15.72 7.26
CA LYS A 62 14.88 17.07 7.65
C LYS A 62 14.36 17.11 9.09
N GLU A 63 13.68 16.07 9.54
CA GLU A 63 13.15 15.95 10.90
C GLU A 63 14.14 15.28 11.87
N GLY A 64 15.38 14.99 11.44
CA GLY A 64 16.41 14.42 12.31
C GLY A 64 16.14 12.97 12.73
N TYR A 65 15.31 12.24 11.99
CA TYR A 65 14.96 10.86 12.30
C TYR A 65 16.18 9.93 12.20
N THR A 66 16.34 9.05 13.18
CA THR A 66 17.36 8.00 13.19
C THR A 66 16.74 6.62 13.40
N GLY A 67 16.96 5.72 12.44
CA GLY A 67 16.40 4.38 12.46
C GLY A 67 16.15 3.87 11.04
N PRO A 68 15.60 2.66 10.90
CA PRO A 68 15.13 2.19 9.60
C PRO A 68 13.94 3.05 9.13
N VAL A 69 13.92 3.34 7.83
CA VAL A 69 12.76 3.91 7.12
C VAL A 69 12.16 2.78 6.30
N MET A 70 10.97 2.31 6.68
CA MET A 70 10.35 1.14 6.06
C MET A 70 9.50 1.59 4.87
N ILE A 71 9.88 1.16 3.67
CA ILE A 71 9.23 1.55 2.41
C ILE A 71 8.69 0.31 1.72
N GLN A 72 7.43 0.40 1.28
CA GLN A 72 6.64 -0.71 0.74
C GLN A 72 6.07 -0.38 -0.64
N GLY A 73 6.08 -1.38 -1.53
CA GLY A 73 5.32 -1.39 -2.77
C GLY A 73 3.99 -2.05 -2.49
N ASP A 74 2.91 -1.27 -2.44
CA ASP A 74 1.55 -1.75 -2.20
C ASP A 74 0.94 -2.29 -3.50
N HIS A 75 0.06 -3.29 -3.45
CA HIS A 75 -0.66 -3.83 -4.61
C HIS A 75 0.15 -3.78 -5.91
N TYR A 76 1.22 -4.56 -6.01
CA TYR A 76 1.91 -4.80 -7.28
C TYR A 76 1.03 -5.75 -8.10
N GLN A 77 -0.11 -5.17 -8.48
CA GLN A 77 -1.32 -5.87 -8.89
C GLN A 77 -1.27 -6.18 -10.36
N ALA A 78 -1.63 -7.39 -10.77
CA ALA A 78 -1.86 -7.72 -12.18
C ALA A 78 -3.20 -7.13 -12.64
N ASP A 79 -3.22 -6.47 -13.80
CA ASP A 79 -4.46 -5.97 -14.41
C ASP A 79 -5.12 -7.08 -15.24
N VAL A 80 -6.33 -7.49 -14.87
CA VAL A 80 -7.04 -8.61 -15.54
C VAL A 80 -7.30 -8.35 -17.03
N GLY A 81 -7.49 -7.10 -17.44
CA GLY A 81 -7.70 -6.73 -18.84
C GLY A 81 -6.41 -6.89 -19.65
N LYS A 82 -5.31 -6.33 -19.15
CA LYS A 82 -3.99 -6.48 -19.78
C LYS A 82 -3.50 -7.92 -19.77
N TYR A 83 -3.79 -8.66 -18.71
CA TYR A 83 -3.46 -10.07 -18.61
C TYR A 83 -4.24 -10.89 -19.65
N ALA A 84 -5.52 -10.60 -19.87
CA ALA A 84 -6.29 -11.27 -20.91
C ALA A 84 -5.76 -10.99 -22.34
N ASP A 85 -5.18 -9.80 -22.56
CA ASP A 85 -4.57 -9.42 -23.84
C ASP A 85 -3.18 -10.05 -24.05
N ASP A 86 -2.29 -9.95 -23.05
CA ASP A 86 -0.92 -10.50 -23.07
C ASP A 86 -0.46 -10.85 -21.63
N PRO A 87 -0.65 -12.11 -21.19
CA PRO A 87 -0.25 -12.57 -19.86
C PRO A 87 1.22 -12.33 -19.54
N GLU A 88 2.10 -12.63 -20.50
CA GLU A 88 3.55 -12.55 -20.28
C GLU A 88 4.01 -11.09 -20.15
N ALA A 89 3.46 -10.18 -20.96
CA ALA A 89 3.80 -8.77 -20.87
C ALA A 89 3.30 -8.17 -19.55
N GLU A 90 2.10 -8.53 -19.10
CA GLU A 90 1.53 -7.99 -17.87
C GLU A 90 2.35 -8.41 -16.64
N ILE A 91 2.62 -9.71 -16.47
CA ILE A 91 3.42 -10.22 -15.34
C ILE A 91 4.87 -9.69 -15.38
N ARG A 92 5.45 -9.57 -16.58
CA ARG A 92 6.77 -8.95 -16.74
C ARG A 92 6.79 -7.51 -16.27
N SER A 93 5.75 -6.73 -16.57
CA SER A 93 5.68 -5.33 -16.12
C SER A 93 5.56 -5.20 -14.60
N VAL A 94 4.87 -6.13 -13.93
CA VAL A 94 4.82 -6.21 -12.45
C VAL A 94 6.20 -6.55 -11.89
N ARG A 95 6.89 -7.52 -12.50
CA ARG A 95 8.26 -7.91 -12.14
C ARG A 95 9.26 -6.77 -12.28
N GLU A 96 9.23 -6.05 -13.40
CA GLU A 96 10.13 -4.93 -13.67
C GLU A 96 9.93 -3.80 -12.65
N LEU A 97 8.68 -3.52 -12.26
CA LEU A 97 8.39 -2.56 -11.20
C LEU A 97 8.89 -3.03 -9.83
N ALA A 98 8.72 -4.32 -9.48
CA ALA A 98 9.28 -4.91 -8.27
C ALA A 98 10.80 -4.72 -8.22
N ILE A 99 11.50 -5.05 -9.31
CA ILE A 99 12.96 -4.91 -9.39
C ILE A 99 13.39 -3.44 -9.26
N GLU A 100 12.71 -2.51 -9.93
CA GLU A 100 13.00 -1.07 -9.80
C GLU A 100 12.80 -0.58 -8.35
N ALA A 101 11.74 -1.02 -7.69
CA ALA A 101 11.45 -0.67 -6.31
C ALA A 101 12.54 -1.17 -5.36
N ILE A 102 12.98 -2.42 -5.53
CA ILE A 102 14.09 -3.01 -4.77
C ILE A 102 15.37 -2.20 -4.99
N GLN A 103 15.69 -1.87 -6.24
CA GLN A 103 16.85 -1.03 -6.58
C GLN A 103 16.77 0.38 -5.97
N ALA A 104 15.56 0.91 -5.78
CA ALA A 104 15.33 2.17 -5.09
C ALA A 104 15.42 2.07 -3.55
N GLY A 105 15.48 0.86 -2.98
CA GLY A 105 15.60 0.62 -1.54
C GLY A 105 14.31 0.21 -0.84
N TYR A 106 13.31 -0.30 -1.57
CA TYR A 106 12.10 -0.85 -0.96
C TYR A 106 12.45 -2.15 -0.20
N GLY A 107 11.94 -2.25 1.03
CA GLY A 107 12.14 -3.41 1.91
C GLY A 107 10.93 -4.34 1.99
N ASN A 108 9.81 -3.93 1.38
CA ASN A 108 8.58 -4.70 1.32
C ASN A 108 7.92 -4.57 -0.06
N ILE A 109 7.38 -5.66 -0.60
CA ILE A 109 6.67 -5.70 -1.88
C ILE A 109 5.44 -6.61 -1.72
N ASP A 110 4.24 -6.03 -1.81
CA ASP A 110 2.99 -6.76 -1.77
C ASP A 110 2.55 -7.10 -3.19
N ILE A 111 2.60 -8.39 -3.52
CA ILE A 111 2.17 -8.92 -4.81
C ILE A 111 0.66 -9.15 -4.75
N ASP A 112 -0.04 -8.72 -5.79
CA ASP A 112 -1.48 -8.94 -5.92
C ASP A 112 -1.83 -9.53 -7.29
N ALA A 113 -1.94 -10.86 -7.36
CA ALA A 113 -2.48 -11.55 -8.52
C ALA A 113 -3.93 -12.01 -8.27
N SER A 114 -4.60 -11.48 -7.24
CA SER A 114 -5.95 -11.89 -6.83
C SER A 114 -7.02 -11.51 -7.85
N THR A 115 -6.77 -10.50 -8.68
CA THR A 115 -7.62 -10.10 -9.82
C THR A 115 -7.72 -11.19 -10.90
N LEU A 116 -6.78 -12.14 -10.92
CA LEU A 116 -6.74 -13.26 -11.87
C LEU A 116 -7.51 -14.48 -11.38
N VAL A 117 -8.13 -14.41 -10.19
CA VAL A 117 -8.96 -15.50 -9.65
C VAL A 117 -10.18 -15.74 -10.54
N ASP A 118 -10.32 -16.97 -11.02
CA ASP A 118 -11.38 -17.37 -11.95
C ASP A 118 -12.47 -18.16 -11.22
N LEU A 119 -13.51 -17.47 -10.74
CA LEU A 119 -14.64 -18.07 -10.02
C LEU A 119 -15.48 -19.04 -10.86
N SER A 120 -15.24 -19.16 -12.17
CA SER A 120 -15.94 -20.13 -13.03
C SER A 120 -15.44 -21.57 -12.87
N ARG A 121 -14.31 -21.78 -12.19
CA ARG A 121 -13.73 -23.10 -11.96
C ARG A 121 -14.42 -23.84 -10.83
N GLU A 122 -14.43 -25.17 -10.92
CA GLU A 122 -15.17 -26.05 -10.00
C GLU A 122 -14.57 -26.10 -8.60
N SER A 123 -13.23 -26.07 -8.47
CA SER A 123 -12.54 -26.18 -7.19
C SER A 123 -11.85 -24.88 -6.81
N LEU A 124 -11.80 -24.54 -5.52
CA LEU A 124 -11.11 -23.33 -5.03
C LEU A 124 -9.62 -23.31 -5.44
N LEU A 125 -8.97 -24.48 -5.52
CA LEU A 125 -7.60 -24.59 -5.99
C LEU A 125 -7.47 -24.15 -7.46
N ASP A 126 -8.39 -24.60 -8.33
CA ASP A 126 -8.39 -24.19 -9.74
C ASP A 126 -8.77 -22.72 -9.92
N GLN A 127 -9.66 -22.18 -9.08
CA GLN A 127 -10.01 -20.76 -9.07
C GLN A 127 -8.79 -19.89 -8.74
N GLN A 128 -7.96 -20.32 -7.78
CA GLN A 128 -6.78 -19.60 -7.30
C GLN A 128 -5.52 -19.81 -8.16
N ARG A 129 -5.59 -20.65 -9.20
CA ARG A 129 -4.42 -21.12 -9.96
C ARG A 129 -3.50 -20.00 -10.43
N GLU A 130 -4.03 -19.06 -11.18
CA GLU A 130 -3.25 -17.96 -11.73
C GLU A 130 -2.69 -17.05 -10.61
N ASN A 131 -3.47 -16.85 -9.54
CA ASN A 131 -3.04 -16.06 -8.38
C ASN A 131 -1.80 -16.67 -7.71
N TYR A 132 -1.85 -17.94 -7.29
CA TYR A 132 -0.72 -18.54 -6.59
C TYR A 132 0.49 -18.81 -7.50
N VAL A 133 0.27 -19.12 -8.78
CA VAL A 133 1.38 -19.36 -9.74
C VAL A 133 2.16 -18.07 -9.97
N HIS A 134 1.49 -16.97 -10.28
CA HIS A 134 2.18 -15.70 -10.52
C HIS A 134 2.72 -15.08 -9.24
N THR A 135 2.07 -15.27 -8.11
CA THR A 135 2.64 -14.86 -6.82
C THR A 135 3.94 -15.60 -6.52
N ALA A 136 4.03 -16.91 -6.81
CA ALA A 136 5.28 -17.67 -6.65
C ALA A 136 6.35 -17.25 -7.66
N GLU A 137 5.98 -17.01 -8.92
CA GLU A 137 6.90 -16.51 -9.97
C GLU A 137 7.50 -15.15 -9.58
N LEU A 138 6.68 -14.21 -9.13
CA LEU A 138 7.11 -12.89 -8.68
C LEU A 138 7.90 -12.97 -7.36
N THR A 139 7.54 -13.87 -6.45
CA THR A 139 8.33 -14.16 -5.25
C THR A 139 9.77 -14.55 -5.63
N ARG A 140 9.94 -15.49 -6.59
CA ARG A 140 11.27 -15.88 -7.06
C ARG A 140 12.04 -14.69 -7.61
N ALA A 141 11.42 -13.87 -8.45
CA ALA A 141 12.08 -12.70 -9.03
C ALA A 141 12.55 -11.70 -7.94
N ILE A 142 11.75 -11.49 -6.89
CA ILE A 142 12.15 -10.66 -5.74
C ILE A 142 13.34 -11.28 -5.01
N ARG A 143 13.34 -12.61 -4.78
CA ARG A 143 14.47 -13.32 -4.14
C ARG A 143 15.75 -13.36 -4.97
N GLU A 144 15.66 -13.13 -6.28
CA GLU A 144 16.80 -12.98 -7.18
C GLU A 144 17.34 -11.55 -7.19
N ALA A 145 16.47 -10.56 -6.93
CA ALA A 145 16.82 -9.14 -6.93
C ALA A 145 17.17 -8.56 -5.56
N GLU A 146 16.81 -9.24 -4.45
CA GLU A 146 17.03 -8.72 -3.10
C GLU A 146 18.52 -8.51 -2.77
N PRO A 147 18.88 -7.42 -2.06
CA PRO A 147 20.26 -7.17 -1.66
C PRO A 147 20.79 -8.25 -0.70
N GLU A 148 22.07 -8.55 -0.78
CA GLU A 148 22.73 -9.45 0.18
C GLU A 148 22.53 -8.96 1.62
N GLY A 149 22.17 -9.88 2.52
CA GLY A 149 21.92 -9.58 3.94
C GLY A 149 20.55 -8.97 4.23
N VAL A 150 19.73 -8.68 3.22
CA VAL A 150 18.35 -8.20 3.36
C VAL A 150 17.40 -9.28 2.85
N THR A 151 16.42 -9.66 3.67
CA THR A 151 15.29 -10.47 3.22
C THR A 151 14.10 -9.54 3.05
N ILE A 152 13.68 -9.36 1.81
CA ILE A 152 12.54 -8.49 1.50
C ILE A 152 11.25 -9.13 2.02
N SER A 153 10.44 -8.37 2.74
CA SER A 153 9.10 -8.81 3.12
C SER A 153 8.24 -8.87 1.85
N ILE A 154 7.45 -9.93 1.72
CA ILE A 154 6.60 -10.12 0.54
C ILE A 154 5.17 -10.39 1.02
N GLY A 155 4.22 -9.57 0.60
CA GLY A 155 2.79 -9.86 0.76
C GLY A 155 2.26 -10.66 -0.42
N GLY A 156 1.30 -11.54 -0.16
CA GLY A 156 0.37 -12.06 -1.17
C GLY A 156 -1.04 -11.54 -0.91
N GLU A 157 -1.99 -11.82 -1.80
CA GLU A 157 -3.38 -11.38 -1.63
C GLU A 157 -4.37 -12.49 -2.03
N ILE A 158 -5.46 -12.61 -1.27
CA ILE A 158 -6.61 -13.46 -1.59
C ILE A 158 -7.91 -12.67 -1.55
N GLY A 159 -8.81 -13.03 -2.45
CA GLY A 159 -10.10 -12.36 -2.61
C GLY A 159 -9.93 -11.05 -3.37
N GLU A 160 -10.80 -10.80 -4.35
CA GLU A 160 -10.79 -9.53 -5.06
C GLU A 160 -11.51 -8.46 -4.24
N VAL A 161 -10.83 -7.33 -4.03
CA VAL A 161 -11.43 -6.22 -3.31
C VAL A 161 -12.67 -5.69 -4.06
N GLY A 162 -13.75 -5.49 -3.31
CA GLY A 162 -15.10 -5.15 -3.80
C GLY A 162 -16.04 -6.33 -4.05
N LYS A 163 -15.59 -7.58 -3.90
CA LYS A 163 -16.44 -8.80 -4.00
C LYS A 163 -16.77 -9.38 -2.61
N GLU A 164 -16.97 -10.69 -2.53
CA GLU A 164 -17.30 -11.41 -1.30
C GLU A 164 -16.12 -11.44 -0.32
N ASN A 165 -16.40 -11.66 0.96
CA ASN A 165 -15.36 -11.80 1.98
C ASN A 165 -14.51 -13.05 1.68
N SER A 166 -13.20 -12.91 1.85
CA SER A 166 -12.28 -14.04 1.80
C SER A 166 -12.63 -15.04 2.91
N THR A 167 -12.41 -16.32 2.64
CA THR A 167 -12.63 -17.42 3.58
C THR A 167 -11.32 -18.14 3.91
N VAL A 168 -11.29 -18.89 5.01
CA VAL A 168 -10.13 -19.73 5.35
C VAL A 168 -9.88 -20.77 4.26
N GLN A 169 -10.92 -21.24 3.57
CA GLN A 169 -10.81 -22.16 2.45
C GLN A 169 -10.13 -21.52 1.23
N ASP A 170 -10.35 -20.23 0.98
CA ASP A 170 -9.63 -19.49 -0.06
C ASP A 170 -8.14 -19.40 0.26
N LEU A 171 -7.82 -19.11 1.53
CA LEU A 171 -6.44 -19.09 2.04
C LEU A 171 -5.79 -20.47 1.89
N GLU A 172 -6.48 -21.55 2.29
CA GLU A 172 -6.00 -22.91 2.18
C GLU A 172 -5.73 -23.32 0.73
N ALA A 173 -6.64 -22.97 -0.20
CA ALA A 173 -6.47 -23.25 -1.62
C ALA A 173 -5.27 -22.48 -2.20
N PHE A 174 -5.17 -21.18 -1.92
CA PHE A 174 -4.05 -20.35 -2.35
C PHE A 174 -2.72 -20.87 -1.81
N MET A 175 -2.62 -21.10 -0.49
CA MET A 175 -1.38 -21.54 0.15
C MET A 175 -0.96 -22.94 -0.30
N SER A 176 -1.92 -23.85 -0.53
CA SER A 176 -1.64 -25.19 -1.05
C SER A 176 -0.97 -25.16 -2.41
N GLY A 177 -1.47 -24.33 -3.33
CA GLY A 177 -0.86 -24.14 -4.65
C GLY A 177 0.47 -23.37 -4.57
N TYR A 178 0.49 -22.28 -3.80
CA TYR A 178 1.67 -21.43 -3.62
C TYR A 178 2.87 -22.21 -3.07
N GLN A 179 2.66 -23.05 -2.04
CA GLN A 179 3.76 -23.82 -1.43
C GLN A 179 4.34 -24.86 -2.40
N GLN A 180 3.51 -25.50 -3.23
CA GLN A 180 3.97 -26.44 -4.26
C GLN A 180 4.82 -25.73 -5.31
N GLU A 181 4.38 -24.56 -5.80
CA GLU A 181 5.17 -23.77 -6.74
C GLU A 181 6.47 -23.27 -6.11
N MET A 182 6.45 -22.83 -4.85
CA MET A 182 7.66 -22.41 -4.14
C MET A 182 8.65 -23.56 -3.91
N GLU A 183 8.17 -24.79 -3.71
CA GLU A 183 9.02 -25.99 -3.64
C GLU A 183 9.69 -26.25 -4.99
N ARG A 184 8.92 -26.33 -6.08
CA ARG A 184 9.44 -26.49 -7.44
C ARG A 184 10.48 -25.41 -7.79
N LEU A 185 10.16 -24.14 -7.54
CA LEU A 185 11.06 -23.02 -7.82
C LEU A 185 12.32 -23.04 -6.94
N SER A 186 12.23 -23.55 -5.71
CA SER A 186 13.40 -23.76 -4.84
C SER A 186 14.33 -24.85 -5.37
N GLU A 187 13.78 -25.95 -5.87
CA GLU A 187 14.54 -27.02 -6.51
C GLU A 187 15.27 -26.51 -7.75
N GLU A 188 14.57 -25.76 -8.61
CA GLU A 188 15.15 -25.14 -9.80
C GLU A 188 16.27 -24.14 -9.47
N ALA A 189 16.11 -23.37 -8.41
CA ALA A 189 17.12 -22.42 -7.94
C ALA A 189 18.30 -23.09 -7.22
N GLY A 190 18.21 -24.39 -6.90
CA GLY A 190 19.20 -25.11 -6.11
C GLY A 190 19.32 -24.63 -4.66
N ARG A 191 18.32 -23.90 -4.15
CA ARG A 191 18.27 -23.36 -2.78
C ARG A 191 16.83 -23.13 -2.35
N ARG A 192 16.55 -23.22 -1.04
CA ARG A 192 15.24 -22.84 -0.50
C ARG A 192 15.00 -21.35 -0.70
N LEU A 193 13.92 -21.01 -1.39
CA LEU A 193 13.43 -19.64 -1.51
C LEU A 193 12.46 -19.35 -0.34
N VAL A 194 12.64 -18.22 0.32
CA VAL A 194 11.72 -17.75 1.36
C VAL A 194 10.44 -17.25 0.69
N GLY A 195 9.27 -17.71 1.15
CA GLY A 195 7.97 -17.32 0.60
C GLY A 195 7.47 -15.95 1.06
N ILE A 196 6.16 -15.74 0.91
CA ILE A 196 5.44 -14.60 1.48
C ILE A 196 5.50 -14.60 3.01
N SER A 197 5.40 -13.41 3.59
CA SER A 197 5.45 -13.16 5.04
C SER A 197 4.11 -12.69 5.62
N LYS A 198 3.17 -12.24 4.79
CA LYS A 198 1.85 -11.72 5.20
C LYS A 198 0.87 -11.90 4.04
N ILE A 199 -0.42 -11.80 4.32
CA ILE A 199 -1.45 -11.95 3.29
C ILE A 199 -2.57 -10.93 3.42
N SER A 200 -2.88 -10.23 2.34
CA SER A 200 -4.02 -9.32 2.25
C SER A 200 -5.30 -10.09 2.00
N VAL A 201 -6.37 -9.63 2.66
CA VAL A 201 -7.67 -10.32 2.67
C VAL A 201 -8.80 -9.33 2.45
N GLN A 202 -9.90 -9.81 1.86
CA GLN A 202 -11.12 -9.04 1.69
C GLN A 202 -12.10 -9.30 2.84
N THR A 203 -12.53 -8.23 3.50
CA THR A 203 -13.41 -8.23 4.69
C THR A 203 -14.66 -7.37 4.47
N GLY A 204 -15.09 -7.22 3.21
CA GLY A 204 -16.31 -6.51 2.82
C GLY A 204 -16.10 -5.01 2.60
N THR A 205 -14.84 -4.57 2.54
CA THR A 205 -14.48 -3.17 2.32
C THR A 205 -14.34 -2.85 0.83
N SER A 206 -14.43 -1.57 0.50
CA SER A 206 -14.11 -1.05 -0.83
C SER A 206 -13.03 0.02 -0.74
N HIS A 207 -12.14 0.06 -1.73
CA HIS A 207 -11.06 1.03 -1.76
C HIS A 207 -11.58 2.47 -1.81
N GLY A 208 -11.19 3.26 -0.81
CA GLY A 208 -11.39 4.71 -0.78
C GLY A 208 -12.78 5.17 -0.34
N GLY A 209 -13.68 4.27 0.06
CA GLY A 209 -15.04 4.61 0.46
C GLY A 209 -15.91 5.11 -0.69
N VAL A 210 -17.22 5.09 -0.49
CA VAL A 210 -18.20 5.50 -1.51
C VAL A 210 -18.91 6.76 -1.04
N MET A 211 -18.89 7.81 -1.86
CA MET A 211 -19.69 9.00 -1.62
C MET A 211 -21.13 8.77 -2.07
N MET A 212 -22.07 9.03 -1.17
CA MET A 212 -23.50 8.93 -1.42
C MET A 212 -24.01 10.19 -2.15
N PRO A 213 -25.16 10.12 -2.84
CA PRO A 213 -25.70 11.28 -3.58
C PRO A 213 -26.00 12.52 -2.71
N ASP A 214 -26.16 12.34 -1.40
CA ASP A 214 -26.36 13.42 -0.41
C ASP A 214 -25.05 14.01 0.13
N GLY A 215 -23.90 13.59 -0.40
CA GLY A 215 -22.56 14.04 0.00
C GLY A 215 -22.01 13.34 1.23
N THR A 216 -22.77 12.43 1.86
CA THR A 216 -22.27 11.62 2.99
C THR A 216 -21.40 10.47 2.50
N MET A 217 -20.57 9.92 3.39
CA MET A 217 -19.82 8.69 3.11
C MET A 217 -20.67 7.47 3.45
N GLN A 218 -20.69 6.48 2.56
CA GLN A 218 -21.27 5.18 2.84
C GLN A 218 -20.60 4.60 4.09
N GLN A 219 -21.41 4.17 5.05
CA GLN A 219 -20.94 3.40 6.20
C GLN A 219 -20.42 2.06 5.70
N VAL A 220 -19.10 1.90 5.69
CA VAL A 220 -18.44 0.63 5.39
C VAL A 220 -18.28 -0.13 6.70
N SER A 221 -18.64 -1.40 6.70
CA SER A 221 -18.38 -2.31 7.82
C SER A 221 -17.24 -3.24 7.43
N VAL A 222 -16.20 -3.29 8.26
CA VAL A 222 -15.18 -4.34 8.20
C VAL A 222 -15.74 -5.57 8.89
N ASP A 223 -15.63 -6.74 8.26
CA ASP A 223 -15.83 -8.01 8.93
C ASP A 223 -14.58 -8.39 9.73
N PHE A 224 -14.52 -7.88 10.96
CA PHE A 224 -13.45 -8.18 11.91
C PHE A 224 -13.41 -9.67 12.32
N GLY A 225 -14.52 -10.40 12.19
CA GLY A 225 -14.56 -11.84 12.43
C GLY A 225 -13.81 -12.62 11.35
N THR A 226 -14.02 -12.26 10.09
CA THR A 226 -13.24 -12.76 8.95
C THR A 226 -11.76 -12.42 9.13
N LEU A 227 -11.43 -11.17 9.45
CA LEU A 227 -10.04 -10.72 9.65
C LEU A 227 -9.33 -11.53 10.75
N THR A 228 -9.99 -11.73 11.90
CA THR A 228 -9.47 -12.51 13.02
C THR A 228 -9.22 -13.96 12.60
N SER A 229 -10.19 -14.58 11.92
CA SER A 229 -10.12 -15.98 11.51
C SER A 229 -9.00 -16.22 10.51
N LEU A 230 -8.87 -15.33 9.52
CA LEU A 230 -7.81 -15.41 8.51
C LEU A 230 -6.43 -15.13 9.11
N SER A 231 -6.29 -14.11 9.96
CA SER A 231 -5.00 -13.83 10.61
C SER A 231 -4.52 -15.00 11.46
N ALA A 232 -5.43 -15.63 12.23
CA ALA A 232 -5.12 -16.83 12.99
C ALA A 232 -4.69 -17.99 12.07
N ALA A 233 -5.48 -18.30 11.03
CA ALA A 233 -5.16 -19.37 10.09
C ALA A 233 -3.81 -19.15 9.38
N SER A 234 -3.53 -17.92 8.93
CA SER A 234 -2.26 -17.55 8.29
C SER A 234 -1.05 -17.81 9.20
N LYS A 235 -1.16 -17.54 10.50
CA LYS A 235 -0.08 -17.75 11.46
C LYS A 235 0.04 -19.22 11.87
N ASP A 236 -1.06 -19.82 12.29
CA ASP A 236 -1.06 -21.14 12.94
C ASP A 236 -0.78 -22.27 11.94
N GLN A 237 -1.26 -22.14 10.70
CA GLN A 237 -1.11 -23.18 9.67
C GLN A 237 0.11 -22.95 8.78
N TYR A 238 0.49 -21.69 8.52
CA TYR A 238 1.46 -21.35 7.48
C TYR A 238 2.68 -20.56 7.98
N GLY A 239 2.70 -20.13 9.25
CA GLY A 239 3.81 -19.37 9.82
C GLY A 239 3.99 -17.97 9.23
N LEU A 240 2.94 -17.41 8.61
CA LEU A 240 2.92 -16.02 8.17
C LEU A 240 2.82 -15.08 9.38
N GLY A 241 3.02 -13.78 9.18
CA GLY A 241 2.87 -12.75 10.22
C GLY A 241 1.41 -12.44 10.57
N GLY A 242 0.47 -12.70 9.65
CA GLY A 242 -0.96 -12.47 9.83
C GLY A 242 -1.63 -11.87 8.61
N ALA A 243 -2.89 -11.48 8.78
CA ALA A 243 -3.69 -10.86 7.75
C ALA A 243 -3.48 -9.34 7.68
N VAL A 244 -3.53 -8.80 6.46
CA VAL A 244 -3.39 -7.38 6.13
C VAL A 244 -4.76 -6.85 5.68
N GLN A 245 -5.13 -5.65 6.16
CA GLN A 245 -6.39 -5.01 5.82
C GLN A 245 -6.20 -3.83 4.86
N HIS A 246 -6.97 -3.82 3.76
CA HIS A 246 -7.06 -2.65 2.88
C HIS A 246 -8.37 -1.87 3.10
N GLY A 247 -8.53 -0.70 2.47
CA GLY A 247 -9.83 -0.01 2.47
C GLY A 247 -10.30 0.59 3.81
N ALA A 248 -9.41 0.76 4.81
CA ALA A 248 -9.77 1.23 6.15
C ALA A 248 -9.86 2.76 6.32
N SER A 249 -9.50 3.52 5.28
CA SER A 249 -9.22 4.97 5.37
C SER A 249 -10.42 5.86 5.72
N THR A 250 -11.65 5.37 5.52
CA THR A 250 -12.89 6.14 5.75
C THR A 250 -13.66 5.64 6.97
N LEU A 251 -13.08 4.71 7.73
CA LEU A 251 -13.69 4.21 8.96
C LEU A 251 -13.62 5.27 10.06
N PRO A 252 -14.58 5.25 11.01
CA PRO A 252 -14.48 6.05 12.22
C PRO A 252 -13.20 5.74 12.98
N GLU A 253 -12.65 6.74 13.67
CA GLU A 253 -11.41 6.63 14.44
C GLU A 253 -11.44 5.50 15.47
N THR A 254 -12.61 5.30 16.09
CA THR A 254 -12.84 4.24 17.08
C THR A 254 -12.68 2.83 16.50
N ALA A 255 -12.69 2.66 15.18
CA ALA A 255 -12.50 1.36 14.53
C ALA A 255 -11.02 0.97 14.41
N PHE A 256 -10.07 1.91 14.53
CA PHE A 256 -8.65 1.59 14.36
C PHE A 256 -8.14 0.64 15.45
N GLY A 257 -8.58 0.82 16.70
CA GLY A 257 -8.25 -0.08 17.81
C GLY A 257 -8.68 -1.52 17.57
N THR A 258 -9.77 -1.73 16.83
CA THR A 258 -10.30 -3.06 16.52
C THR A 258 -9.38 -3.84 15.58
N PHE A 259 -8.59 -3.20 14.72
CA PHE A 259 -7.59 -3.92 13.90
C PHE A 259 -6.54 -4.62 14.74
N ALA A 260 -6.05 -3.93 15.78
CA ALA A 260 -5.10 -4.53 16.71
C ALA A 260 -5.77 -5.61 17.56
N GLU A 261 -7.05 -5.47 17.92
CA GLU A 261 -7.79 -6.51 18.65
C GLU A 261 -8.02 -7.76 17.80
N SER A 262 -8.32 -7.58 16.53
CA SER A 262 -8.47 -8.63 15.50
C SER A 262 -7.15 -9.16 14.98
N ASP A 263 -6.02 -8.71 15.52
CA ASP A 263 -4.70 -9.24 15.23
C ASP A 263 -4.31 -9.10 13.75
N ALA A 264 -4.74 -8.00 13.12
CA ALA A 264 -4.26 -7.60 11.82
C ALA A 264 -2.79 -7.16 11.94
N VAL A 265 -1.91 -7.72 11.11
CA VAL A 265 -0.48 -7.37 11.16
C VAL A 265 -0.23 -5.98 10.57
N GLU A 266 -1.10 -5.54 9.68
CA GLU A 266 -0.95 -4.32 8.90
C GLU A 266 -2.29 -3.78 8.37
N VAL A 267 -2.39 -2.46 8.20
CA VAL A 267 -3.55 -1.78 7.62
C VAL A 267 -3.14 -0.65 6.68
N HIS A 268 -3.70 -0.63 5.47
CA HIS A 268 -3.35 0.32 4.40
C HIS A 268 -4.27 1.54 4.44
N LEU A 269 -3.67 2.74 4.39
CA LEU A 269 -4.33 4.01 4.65
C LEU A 269 -3.90 5.06 3.61
N ALA A 270 -4.89 5.59 2.88
CA ALA A 270 -4.65 6.46 1.72
C ALA A 270 -5.68 7.60 1.64
N THR A 271 -6.96 7.27 1.47
CA THR A 271 -7.99 8.23 1.05
C THR A 271 -8.31 9.26 2.13
N GLY A 272 -8.20 8.89 3.41
CA GLY A 272 -8.41 9.83 4.51
C GLY A 272 -7.42 11.01 4.44
N PHE A 273 -6.16 10.75 4.09
CA PHE A 273 -5.16 11.82 3.95
C PHE A 273 -5.42 12.72 2.76
N GLN A 274 -5.82 12.13 1.63
CA GLN A 274 -6.24 12.89 0.45
C GLN A 274 -7.43 13.80 0.77
N ASN A 275 -8.40 13.29 1.53
CA ASN A 275 -9.58 14.05 1.92
C ASN A 275 -9.17 15.23 2.80
N ILE A 276 -8.30 15.00 3.80
CA ILE A 276 -7.73 16.07 4.61
C ILE A 276 -7.09 17.13 3.71
N ILE A 277 -6.29 16.77 2.70
CA ILE A 277 -5.64 17.75 1.81
C ILE A 277 -6.67 18.58 1.02
N TYR A 278 -7.56 17.93 0.26
CA TYR A 278 -8.48 18.62 -0.65
C TYR A 278 -9.61 19.38 0.06
N ASP A 279 -9.97 18.93 1.25
CA ASP A 279 -11.11 19.48 2.01
C ASP A 279 -10.64 20.43 3.11
N HIS A 280 -9.33 20.63 3.28
CA HIS A 280 -8.77 21.60 4.22
C HIS A 280 -9.13 23.06 3.81
N PRO A 281 -9.58 23.92 4.74
CA PRO A 281 -9.94 25.31 4.44
C PRO A 281 -8.81 26.16 3.82
N ALA A 282 -7.55 25.81 4.12
CA ALA A 282 -6.37 26.48 3.55
C ALA A 282 -6.00 26.00 2.13
N PHE A 283 -6.59 24.92 1.62
CA PHE A 283 -6.31 24.44 0.27
C PHE A 283 -6.84 25.47 -0.75
N PRO A 284 -6.03 25.95 -1.72
CA PRO A 284 -6.47 27.03 -2.60
C PRO A 284 -7.63 26.60 -3.50
N GLU A 285 -8.79 27.25 -3.33
CA GLU A 285 -10.01 26.93 -4.08
C GLU A 285 -9.79 27.05 -5.60
N ALA A 286 -9.05 28.07 -6.05
CA ALA A 286 -8.70 28.23 -7.45
C ALA A 286 -7.89 27.04 -8.01
N LEU A 287 -7.02 26.42 -7.21
CA LEU A 287 -6.30 25.21 -7.61
C LEU A 287 -7.23 24.00 -7.64
N LYS A 288 -8.11 23.85 -6.63
CA LYS A 288 -9.13 22.78 -6.59
C LYS A 288 -10.01 22.79 -7.84
N GLN A 289 -10.51 23.96 -8.23
CA GLN A 289 -11.33 24.12 -9.44
C GLN A 289 -10.55 23.80 -10.73
N ARG A 290 -9.27 24.17 -10.83
CA ARG A 290 -8.43 23.79 -11.96
C ARG A 290 -8.24 22.27 -12.05
N ILE A 291 -8.00 21.61 -10.91
CA ILE A 291 -7.89 20.16 -10.84
C ILE A 291 -9.21 19.52 -11.29
N TYR A 292 -10.35 19.98 -10.79
CA TYR A 292 -11.65 19.43 -11.14
C TYR A 292 -12.00 19.65 -12.61
N GLY A 293 -11.69 20.83 -13.17
CA GLY A 293 -11.82 21.08 -14.61
C GLY A 293 -10.99 20.11 -15.46
N HIS A 294 -9.74 19.86 -15.06
CA HIS A 294 -8.89 18.87 -15.73
C HIS A 294 -9.48 17.45 -15.66
N LEU A 295 -10.02 17.05 -14.51
CA LEU A 295 -10.66 15.73 -14.34
C LEU A 295 -11.94 15.60 -15.16
N ALA A 296 -12.76 16.64 -15.22
CA ALA A 296 -13.96 16.66 -16.06
C ALA A 296 -13.64 16.44 -17.54
N GLU A 297 -12.51 16.98 -18.01
CA GLU A 297 -12.05 16.82 -19.39
C GLU A 297 -11.39 15.45 -19.64
N HIS A 298 -10.45 15.04 -18.78
CA HIS A 298 -9.56 13.89 -19.05
C HIS A 298 -10.05 12.58 -18.46
N ARG A 299 -11.03 12.62 -17.56
CA ARG A 299 -11.61 11.46 -16.86
C ARG A 299 -13.12 11.37 -17.06
N ALA A 300 -13.66 12.05 -18.07
CA ALA A 300 -15.09 12.03 -18.40
C ALA A 300 -15.64 10.61 -18.57
N SER A 301 -14.85 9.69 -19.15
CA SER A 301 -15.23 8.29 -19.36
C SER A 301 -15.36 7.49 -18.06
N GLU A 302 -14.82 7.97 -16.94
CA GLU A 302 -14.98 7.34 -15.61
C GLU A 302 -16.30 7.76 -14.93
N ARG A 303 -17.04 8.73 -15.49
CA ARG A 303 -18.32 9.18 -14.94
C ARG A 303 -19.44 8.18 -15.25
N LYS A 304 -20.16 7.74 -14.22
CA LYS A 304 -21.35 6.89 -14.41
C LYS A 304 -22.59 7.74 -14.76
N PRO A 305 -23.60 7.19 -15.48
CA PRO A 305 -24.77 7.95 -15.92
C PRO A 305 -25.57 8.62 -14.79
N ASP A 306 -25.55 8.05 -13.59
CA ASP A 306 -26.28 8.47 -12.39
C ASP A 306 -25.40 9.21 -11.36
N GLU A 307 -24.12 9.42 -11.67
CA GLU A 307 -23.14 10.02 -10.74
C GLU A 307 -23.18 11.55 -10.80
N ASN A 308 -23.39 12.19 -9.65
CA ASN A 308 -23.31 13.65 -9.54
C ASN A 308 -21.84 14.14 -9.49
N ASP A 309 -21.65 15.46 -9.54
CA ASP A 309 -20.30 16.06 -9.56
C ASP A 309 -19.49 15.72 -8.30
N ASP A 310 -20.11 15.75 -7.12
CA ASP A 310 -19.43 15.46 -5.86
C ASP A 310 -18.90 14.02 -5.84
N GLN A 311 -19.73 13.06 -6.23
CA GLN A 311 -19.35 11.66 -6.33
C GLN A 311 -18.23 11.44 -7.36
N PHE A 312 -18.37 12.05 -8.54
CA PHE A 312 -17.39 11.95 -9.61
C PHE A 312 -16.02 12.51 -9.18
N TYR A 313 -15.99 13.71 -8.60
CA TYR A 313 -14.74 14.33 -8.17
C TYR A 313 -14.16 13.65 -6.94
N TYR A 314 -14.97 13.19 -5.99
CA TYR A 314 -14.48 12.41 -4.85
C TYR A 314 -13.69 11.18 -5.31
N LYS A 315 -14.25 10.43 -6.26
CA LYS A 315 -13.65 9.23 -6.84
C LYS A 315 -12.38 9.53 -7.65
N THR A 316 -12.39 10.59 -8.44
CA THR A 316 -11.34 10.87 -9.44
C THR A 316 -10.23 11.79 -8.96
N ARG A 317 -10.41 12.57 -7.88
CA ARG A 317 -9.45 13.59 -7.40
C ARG A 317 -8.03 13.08 -7.11
N LYS A 318 -7.88 11.78 -6.81
CA LYS A 318 -6.56 11.13 -6.71
C LYS A 318 -5.71 11.30 -7.98
N ARG A 319 -6.36 11.29 -9.15
CA ARG A 319 -5.71 11.46 -10.47
C ARG A 319 -5.31 12.91 -10.76
N GLY A 320 -5.64 13.86 -9.89
CA GLY A 320 -5.16 15.23 -9.98
C GLY A 320 -3.73 15.41 -9.48
N PHE A 321 -3.22 14.48 -8.65
CA PHE A 321 -1.92 14.63 -8.00
C PHE A 321 -0.73 14.63 -8.97
N GLY A 322 -0.74 13.79 -10.01
CA GLY A 322 0.32 13.79 -11.02
C GLY A 322 0.33 15.06 -11.86
N PRO A 323 -0.75 15.37 -12.61
CA PRO A 323 -0.78 16.54 -13.50
C PRO A 323 -0.54 17.89 -12.80
N PHE A 324 -0.89 18.01 -11.51
CA PHE A 324 -0.70 19.23 -10.71
C PHE A 324 0.40 19.09 -9.65
N LYS A 325 1.30 18.12 -9.78
CA LYS A 325 2.38 17.85 -8.81
C LYS A 325 3.20 19.11 -8.51
N LYS A 326 3.53 19.89 -9.55
CA LYS A 326 4.31 21.12 -9.41
C LYS A 326 3.56 22.17 -8.59
N GLU A 327 2.29 22.41 -8.86
CA GLU A 327 1.47 23.36 -8.12
C GLU A 327 1.29 22.96 -6.66
N LEU A 328 1.09 21.66 -6.39
CA LEU A 328 1.00 21.12 -5.03
C LEU A 328 2.33 21.29 -4.28
N TRP A 329 3.45 21.02 -4.94
CA TRP A 329 4.80 21.19 -4.38
C TRP A 329 5.10 22.66 -4.04
N LEU A 330 4.64 23.59 -4.89
CA LEU A 330 4.87 25.03 -4.76
C LEU A 330 3.80 25.76 -3.95
N LEU A 331 2.92 25.03 -3.25
CA LEU A 331 1.96 25.65 -2.34
C LEU A 331 2.69 26.55 -1.31
N PRO A 332 2.10 27.72 -0.96
CA PRO A 332 2.67 28.60 0.05
C PRO A 332 2.98 27.85 1.35
N GLN A 333 4.09 28.19 1.99
CA GLN A 333 4.55 27.47 3.19
C GLN A 333 3.49 27.46 4.30
N GLU A 334 2.75 28.54 4.49
CA GLU A 334 1.64 28.64 5.44
C GLU A 334 0.52 27.62 5.15
N VAL A 335 0.15 27.44 3.87
CA VAL A 335 -0.84 26.45 3.44
C VAL A 335 -0.32 25.04 3.72
N ARG A 336 0.92 24.74 3.32
CA ARG A 336 1.53 23.43 3.56
C ARG A 336 1.68 23.11 5.04
N THR A 337 1.97 24.13 5.85
CA THR A 337 2.07 24.00 7.30
C THR A 337 0.71 23.65 7.89
N SER A 338 -0.33 24.44 7.57
CA SER A 338 -1.68 24.25 8.12
C SER A 338 -2.29 22.90 7.76
N ILE A 339 -2.18 22.47 6.50
CA ILE A 339 -2.62 21.13 6.06
C ILE A 339 -1.81 20.04 6.77
N GLY A 340 -0.49 20.25 6.87
CA GLY A 340 0.40 19.31 7.54
C GLY A 340 0.11 19.14 9.03
N ASP A 341 -0.33 20.18 9.74
CA ASP A 341 -0.68 20.08 11.15
C ASP A 341 -1.94 19.20 11.35
N ALA A 342 -2.97 19.37 10.52
CA ALA A 342 -4.16 18.51 10.53
C ALA A 342 -3.83 17.04 10.20
N LEU A 343 -2.89 16.80 9.29
CA LEU A 343 -2.39 15.45 8.98
C LEU A 343 -1.59 14.85 10.13
N GLN A 344 -0.78 15.65 10.82
CA GLN A 344 0.01 15.19 11.96
C GLN A 344 -0.90 14.68 13.09
N GLU A 345 -1.95 15.43 13.44
CA GLU A 345 -2.95 15.00 14.43
C GLU A 345 -3.56 13.64 14.07
N ARG A 346 -3.88 13.45 12.79
CA ARG A 346 -4.41 12.18 12.27
C ARG A 346 -3.39 11.04 12.43
N PHE A 347 -2.12 11.27 12.09
CA PHE A 347 -1.07 10.26 12.22
C PHE A 347 -0.82 9.88 13.69
N GLU A 348 -0.77 10.86 14.59
CA GLU A 348 -0.59 10.61 16.03
C GLU A 348 -1.72 9.76 16.60
N LEU A 349 -2.96 10.04 16.22
CA LEU A 349 -4.12 9.24 16.61
C LEU A 349 -4.01 7.80 16.11
N MET A 350 -3.72 7.61 14.81
CA MET A 350 -3.55 6.27 14.22
C MET A 350 -2.47 5.46 14.94
N MET A 351 -1.33 6.06 15.26
CA MET A 351 -0.24 5.36 15.97
C MET A 351 -0.67 4.88 17.36
N ARG A 352 -1.54 5.62 18.04
CA ARG A 352 -2.09 5.24 19.36
C ARG A 352 -3.12 4.13 19.23
N GLU A 353 -4.11 4.30 18.35
CA GLU A 353 -5.20 3.35 18.18
C GLU A 353 -4.72 2.00 17.62
N LEU A 354 -3.75 2.01 16.69
CA LEU A 354 -3.14 0.79 16.15
C LEU A 354 -2.11 0.14 17.11
N ARG A 355 -1.98 0.69 18.33
CA ARG A 355 -1.14 0.18 19.42
C ARG A 355 0.36 0.11 19.11
N ILE A 356 0.84 1.00 18.24
CA ILE A 356 2.27 1.09 17.90
C ILE A 356 3.03 2.18 18.67
N ALA A 357 2.35 2.96 19.52
CA ALA A 357 3.00 3.94 20.39
C ALA A 357 4.06 3.27 21.30
N ASN A 358 5.21 3.92 21.45
CA ASN A 358 6.38 3.47 22.22
C ASN A 358 7.01 2.14 21.75
N ASN A 359 6.81 1.73 20.49
CA ASN A 359 7.39 0.50 19.94
C ASN A 359 8.82 0.65 19.38
N ALA A 360 9.46 1.82 19.52
CA ALA A 360 10.81 2.06 19.00
C ALA A 360 11.83 0.97 19.40
N ASN A 361 11.79 0.52 20.66
CA ASN A 361 12.68 -0.53 21.16
C ASN A 361 12.47 -1.89 20.45
N LEU A 362 11.24 -2.22 20.05
CA LEU A 362 10.95 -3.44 19.32
C LEU A 362 11.66 -3.41 17.96
N VAL A 363 11.54 -2.29 17.24
CA VAL A 363 12.20 -2.09 15.95
C VAL A 363 13.72 -2.14 16.08
N ASP A 364 14.29 -1.42 17.06
CA ASP A 364 15.74 -1.38 17.26
C ASP A 364 16.34 -2.74 17.67
N GLN A 365 15.55 -3.62 18.31
CA GLN A 365 15.96 -4.98 18.68
C GLN A 365 15.93 -5.96 17.51
N HIS A 366 14.96 -5.84 16.61
CA HIS A 366 14.70 -6.84 15.58
C HIS A 366 15.26 -6.46 14.20
N ILE A 367 15.40 -5.17 13.89
CA ILE A 367 15.86 -4.73 12.58
C ILE A 367 17.37 -4.49 12.60
N ARG A 368 18.10 -5.33 11.88
CA ARG A 368 19.54 -5.15 11.65
C ARG A 368 19.76 -4.15 10.51
N ARG A 369 20.64 -3.19 10.73
CA ARG A 369 21.07 -2.27 9.68
C ARG A 369 22.03 -2.99 8.74
N VAL A 370 21.73 -2.94 7.46
CA VAL A 370 22.58 -3.49 6.40
C VAL A 370 22.93 -2.33 5.47
N ASP A 371 24.22 -2.13 5.23
CA ASP A 371 24.68 -1.11 4.30
C ASP A 371 24.48 -1.61 2.87
N VAL A 372 23.41 -1.16 2.23
CA VAL A 372 23.13 -1.45 0.82
C VAL A 372 23.67 -0.32 -0.03
N ALA A 373 24.60 -0.64 -0.93
CA ALA A 373 25.14 0.34 -1.86
C ALA A 373 24.07 0.74 -2.88
N VAL A 374 23.64 2.00 -2.85
CA VAL A 374 22.75 2.56 -3.86
C VAL A 374 23.61 3.25 -4.92
N PRO A 375 23.54 2.85 -6.20
CA PRO A 375 24.31 3.50 -7.25
C PRO A 375 23.90 4.97 -7.37
N ALA A 376 24.88 5.84 -7.61
CA ALA A 376 24.59 7.25 -7.85
C ALA A 376 23.69 7.39 -9.10
N PRO A 377 22.65 8.24 -9.05
CA PRO A 377 21.78 8.49 -10.19
C PRO A 377 22.59 8.85 -11.45
N SER A 378 22.17 8.36 -12.62
CA SER A 378 22.84 8.62 -13.90
C SER A 378 23.18 10.10 -14.19
N PRO A 379 22.35 11.10 -13.80
CA PRO A 379 22.71 12.51 -13.96
C PRO A 379 23.91 12.96 -13.12
N LEU A 380 24.17 12.29 -12.00
CA LEU A 380 25.28 12.58 -11.08
C LEU A 380 26.56 11.78 -11.43
N THR A 381 26.46 10.79 -12.32
CA THR A 381 27.61 9.98 -12.76
C THR A 381 28.19 10.39 -14.12
N ARG A 382 27.53 11.29 -14.87
CA ARG A 382 28.02 11.84 -16.15
C ARG A 382 28.94 13.06 -16.01
N ALA A 383 29.77 13.10 -14.97
CA ALA A 383 30.79 14.13 -14.80
C ALA A 383 32.19 13.52 -15.06
N GLU A 384 32.48 13.18 -16.31
CA GLU A 384 33.84 12.98 -16.83
C GLU A 384 33.99 13.60 -18.21
#